data_AF-A0A810PW08-F1
#
_entry.id   AF-A0A810PW08-F1
#
_cell.length_a   1.000
_cell.length_b   1.000
_cell.length_c   1.000
_cell.angle_alpha   90.00
_cell.angle_beta   90.00
_cell.angle_gamma   90.00
#
_symmetry.space_group_name_H-M   'P 1'
#
loop_
_entity.id
_entity.type
_entity.pdbx_description
1 polymer ?
#
loop_
_entity_poly.entity_id
_entity_poly.type
_entity_poly.pdbx_seq_one_letter_code
_entity_poly.pdbx_strand_id
1 'polypeptide(L)'
;MEPKLIYEDDIHRIYCYKVESLDRVSKMQAFLKEYYPDHVYTNITIIFENDDEYIPDQKYDTFEEITARYHATHLEDLVDHISLNTTINGKRSLITMYPNGAVTVCVMKK
;
A
#
# COMPACT_ATOMS: atom_id res chain seq x y z
N MET A 1 -9.07 -12.78 -7.53
CA MET A 1 -8.38 -11.96 -8.55
C MET A 1 -6.97 -12.51 -8.73
N GLU A 2 -6.57 -12.86 -9.94
CA GLU A 2 -5.23 -13.42 -10.17
C GLU A 2 -4.17 -12.31 -10.43
N PRO A 3 -2.96 -12.41 -9.86
CA PRO A 3 -1.85 -11.50 -10.16
C PRO A 3 -1.45 -11.56 -11.62
N LYS A 4 -1.17 -10.41 -12.22
CA LYS A 4 -0.42 -10.36 -13.49
C LYS A 4 1.04 -10.01 -13.22
N LEU A 5 1.96 -10.88 -13.62
CA LEU A 5 3.39 -10.55 -13.68
C LEU A 5 3.61 -9.52 -14.80
N ILE A 6 4.16 -8.36 -14.46
CA ILE A 6 4.40 -7.26 -15.41
C ILE A 6 5.89 -6.99 -15.63
N TYR A 7 6.76 -7.44 -14.72
CA TYR A 7 8.20 -7.29 -14.83
C TYR A 7 8.92 -8.37 -14.00
N GLU A 8 10.01 -8.91 -14.53
CA GLU A 8 10.94 -9.77 -13.82
C GLU A 8 12.37 -9.52 -14.29
N ASP A 9 13.29 -9.37 -13.34
CA ASP A 9 14.73 -9.39 -13.57
C ASP A 9 15.42 -10.40 -12.62
N ASP A 10 16.73 -10.31 -12.44
CA ASP A 10 17.48 -11.18 -11.55
C ASP A 10 17.26 -10.90 -10.05
N ILE A 11 16.66 -9.76 -9.72
CA ILE A 11 16.53 -9.22 -8.36
C ILE A 11 15.06 -9.16 -7.92
N HIS A 12 14.13 -8.84 -8.80
CA HIS A 12 12.75 -8.46 -8.50
C HIS A 12 11.75 -9.20 -9.41
N ARG A 13 10.55 -9.42 -8.86
CA ARG A 13 9.33 -9.71 -9.62
C ARG A 13 8.28 -8.69 -9.25
N ILE A 14 7.66 -8.06 -10.24
CA ILE A 14 6.60 -7.08 -10.01
C ILE A 14 5.29 -7.65 -10.54
N TYR A 15 4.33 -7.78 -9.64
CA TYR A 15 2.96 -8.18 -9.93
C TYR A 15 2.05 -6.95 -9.88
N CYS A 16 1.02 -6.96 -10.70
CA CYS A 16 -0.03 -5.95 -10.69
C CYS A 16 -1.41 -6.61 -10.60
N TYR A 17 -2.30 -5.95 -9.86
CA TYR A 17 -3.70 -6.31 -9.72
C TYR A 17 -4.58 -5.08 -9.86
N LYS A 18 -5.83 -5.27 -10.30
CA LYS A 18 -6.84 -4.22 -10.37
C LYS A 18 -8.06 -4.63 -9.56
N VAL A 19 -8.26 -3.98 -8.42
CA VAL A 19 -9.49 -4.09 -7.62
C VAL A 19 -10.46 -2.95 -7.98
N GLU A 20 -11.68 -3.02 -7.47
CA GLU A 20 -12.74 -2.05 -7.79
C GLU A 20 -12.38 -0.62 -7.38
N SER A 21 -12.16 -0.37 -6.09
CA SER A 21 -11.79 0.95 -5.58
C SER A 21 -11.07 0.84 -4.24
N LEU A 22 -9.98 1.62 -4.11
CA LEU A 22 -9.22 1.83 -2.89
C LEU A 22 -9.16 3.32 -2.55
N ASP A 23 -10.19 4.08 -2.93
CA ASP A 23 -10.29 5.55 -2.81
C ASP A 23 -10.18 6.12 -1.39
N ARG A 24 -10.02 5.25 -0.39
CA ARG A 24 -9.93 5.59 1.02
C ARG A 24 -8.92 4.69 1.72
N VAL A 25 -8.26 5.24 2.73
CA VAL A 25 -7.32 4.48 3.59
C VAL A 25 -8.00 3.27 4.21
N SER A 26 -9.24 3.40 4.68
CA SER A 26 -10.00 2.27 5.24
C SER A 26 -10.21 1.12 4.23
N LYS A 27 -10.41 1.43 2.94
CA LYS A 27 -10.50 0.40 1.88
C LYS A 27 -9.14 -0.23 1.61
N MET A 28 -8.07 0.55 1.58
CA MET A 28 -6.69 0.03 1.47
C MET A 28 -6.34 -0.91 2.62
N GLN A 29 -6.71 -0.55 3.85
CA GLN A 29 -6.54 -1.41 5.03
C GLN A 29 -7.35 -2.69 4.93
N ALA A 30 -8.62 -2.61 4.51
CA ALA A 30 -9.47 -3.78 4.32
C ALA A 30 -8.89 -4.74 3.28
N PHE A 31 -8.38 -4.22 2.16
CA PHE A 31 -7.69 -5.01 1.14
C PHE A 31 -6.49 -5.77 1.73
N LEU A 32 -5.63 -5.11 2.50
CA LEU A 32 -4.49 -5.78 3.12
C LEU A 32 -4.90 -6.89 4.09
N LYS A 33 -5.95 -6.67 4.88
CA LYS A 33 -6.48 -7.68 5.81
C LYS A 33 -7.07 -8.89 5.07
N GLU A 34 -7.68 -8.68 3.92
CA GLU A 34 -8.27 -9.75 3.12
C GLU A 34 -7.21 -10.57 2.36
N TYR A 35 -6.27 -9.90 1.69
CA TYR A 35 -5.32 -10.56 0.78
C TYR A 35 -4.00 -10.97 1.43
N TYR A 36 -3.65 -10.37 2.56
CA TYR A 36 -2.39 -10.60 3.28
C TYR A 36 -2.63 -10.67 4.81
N PRO A 37 -3.56 -11.51 5.30
CA PRO A 37 -3.99 -11.51 6.70
C PRO A 37 -2.87 -11.80 7.71
N ASP A 38 -1.90 -12.63 7.33
CA ASP A 38 -0.82 -13.08 8.22
C ASP A 38 0.48 -12.26 8.08
N HIS A 39 0.43 -11.12 7.38
CA HIS A 39 1.62 -10.32 7.08
C HIS A 39 1.81 -9.19 8.09
N VAL A 40 3.06 -8.98 8.49
CA VAL A 40 3.47 -7.78 9.24
C VAL A 40 3.90 -6.70 8.25
N TYR A 41 3.30 -5.52 8.38
CA TYR A 41 3.62 -4.35 7.57
C TYR A 41 4.54 -3.41 8.32
N THR A 42 5.49 -2.81 7.63
CA THR A 42 6.45 -1.85 8.18
C THR A 42 6.70 -0.73 7.18
N ASN A 43 7.21 0.41 7.64
CA ASN A 43 7.53 1.56 6.77
C ASN A 43 6.35 1.99 5.90
N ILE A 44 5.16 2.08 6.49
CA ILE A 44 3.95 2.52 5.79
C ILE A 44 4.14 4.01 5.48
N THR A 45 4.11 4.34 4.19
CA THR A 45 4.29 5.68 3.62
C THR A 45 3.02 6.07 2.89
N ILE A 46 2.52 7.27 3.11
CA ILE A 46 1.24 7.75 2.58
C ILE A 46 1.48 9.07 1.87
N ILE A 47 1.02 9.16 0.63
CA ILE A 47 1.18 10.33 -0.24
C ILE A 47 -0.21 10.87 -0.55
N PHE A 48 -0.36 12.20 -0.63
CA PHE A 48 -1.63 12.89 -0.89
C PHE A 48 -1.60 13.63 -2.24
N GLU A 49 -2.76 13.80 -2.88
CA GLU A 49 -2.91 14.33 -4.26
C GLU A 49 -2.54 15.82 -4.43
N ASN A 50 -2.20 16.56 -3.36
CA ASN A 50 -1.88 17.99 -3.44
C ASN A 50 -0.99 18.49 -2.28
N ASP A 51 0.30 18.18 -2.28
CA ASP A 51 1.25 18.83 -1.37
C ASP A 51 2.33 19.63 -2.13
N ASP A 52 2.02 20.90 -2.42
CA ASP A 52 3.01 21.98 -2.39
C ASP A 52 3.44 22.30 -0.93
N GLU A 53 2.71 21.80 0.07
CA GLU A 53 3.04 21.87 1.50
C GLU A 53 3.28 20.47 2.08
N TYR A 54 4.45 19.91 1.80
CA TYR A 54 5.05 18.72 2.42
C TYR A 54 4.38 18.26 3.74
N ILE A 55 3.41 17.33 3.67
CA ILE A 55 3.10 16.48 4.82
C ILE A 55 4.34 15.60 5.01
N PRO A 56 5.02 15.68 6.17
CA PRO A 56 6.28 14.97 6.35
C PRO A 56 6.10 13.48 6.10
N ASP A 57 7.12 12.83 5.51
CA ASP A 57 7.43 11.42 5.78
C ASP A 57 7.15 11.18 7.27
N GLN A 58 6.04 10.50 7.53
CA GLN A 58 5.68 10.03 8.85
C GLN A 58 5.64 8.52 8.73
N LYS A 59 6.55 7.88 9.44
CA LYS A 59 6.54 6.43 9.62
C LYS A 59 5.39 6.10 10.55
N TYR A 60 4.43 5.34 10.06
CA TYR A 60 3.32 4.85 10.86
C TYR A 60 3.58 3.42 11.34
N ASP A 61 3.20 3.15 12.59
CA ASP A 61 3.34 1.84 13.21
C ASP A 61 2.19 0.89 12.83
N THR A 62 0.98 1.42 12.61
CA THR A 62 -0.21 0.61 12.26
C THR A 62 -1.16 1.32 11.29
N PHE A 63 -1.92 0.56 10.51
CA PHE A 63 -2.99 1.10 9.67
C PHE A 63 -4.16 1.65 10.49
N GLU A 64 -4.44 1.07 11.65
CA GLU A 64 -5.51 1.50 12.55
C GLU A 64 -5.29 2.95 13.02
N GLU A 65 -4.06 3.30 13.38
CA GLU A 65 -3.68 4.67 13.75
C GLU A 65 -3.87 5.64 12.58
N ILE A 66 -3.43 5.24 11.39
CA ILE A 66 -3.56 6.02 10.16
C ILE A 66 -5.04 6.29 9.86
N THR A 67 -5.85 5.24 9.81
CA THR A 67 -7.28 5.34 9.49
C THR A 67 -7.98 6.24 10.50
N ALA A 68 -7.72 6.08 11.80
CA ALA A 68 -8.32 6.93 12.83
C ALA A 68 -7.95 8.41 12.66
N ARG A 69 -6.67 8.70 12.40
CA ARG A 69 -6.15 10.07 12.23
C ARG A 69 -6.66 10.75 10.96
N TYR A 70 -6.64 10.05 9.84
CA TYR A 70 -7.03 10.63 8.54
C TYR A 70 -8.52 10.70 8.33
N HIS A 71 -9.27 9.83 8.99
CA HIS A 71 -10.71 9.98 9.10
C HIS A 71 -11.08 11.25 9.89
N ALA A 72 -10.45 11.47 11.04
CA ALA A 72 -10.71 12.65 11.89
C ALA A 72 -10.30 13.99 11.25
N THR A 73 -9.34 13.96 10.31
CA THR A 73 -8.82 15.15 9.63
C THR A 73 -9.37 15.34 8.22
N HIS A 74 -10.29 14.47 7.76
CA HIS A 74 -10.84 14.46 6.40
C HIS A 74 -9.80 14.31 5.28
N LEU A 75 -8.60 13.83 5.60
CA LEU A 75 -7.52 13.59 4.63
C LEU A 75 -7.67 12.23 3.93
N GLU A 76 -8.55 11.35 4.42
CA GLU A 76 -8.72 9.98 3.90
C GLU A 76 -9.04 9.92 2.40
N ASP A 77 -9.81 10.89 1.89
CA ASP A 77 -10.21 10.96 0.47
C ASP A 77 -9.16 11.69 -0.41
N LEU A 78 -8.08 12.22 0.17
CA LEU A 78 -7.03 12.97 -0.55
C LEU A 78 -5.77 12.13 -0.80
N VAL A 79 -5.76 10.87 -0.39
CA VAL A 79 -4.60 9.99 -0.56
C VAL A 79 -4.36 9.73 -2.05
N ASP A 80 -3.15 9.98 -2.54
CA ASP A 80 -2.69 9.62 -3.88
C ASP A 80 -2.22 8.16 -3.93
N HIS A 81 -1.47 7.69 -2.92
CA HIS A 81 -1.15 6.27 -2.76
C HIS A 81 -0.59 5.92 -1.37
N ILE A 82 -0.60 4.62 -1.06
CA ILE A 82 0.08 4.06 0.11
C ILE A 82 1.13 3.04 -0.35
N SER A 83 2.35 3.16 0.17
CA SER A 83 3.44 2.20 -0.02
C SER A 83 3.84 1.60 1.33
N LEU A 84 4.10 0.29 1.37
CA LEU A 84 4.48 -0.40 2.61
C LEU A 84 5.40 -1.59 2.34
N ASN A 85 6.26 -1.88 3.30
CA ASN A 85 7.15 -3.04 3.25
C ASN A 85 6.55 -4.21 4.03
N THR A 86 6.70 -5.42 3.49
CA THR A 86 6.34 -6.67 4.15
C THR A 86 7.25 -7.81 3.73
N THR A 87 6.93 -9.04 4.15
CA THR A 87 7.61 -10.27 3.71
C THR A 87 6.60 -11.25 3.16
N ILE A 88 6.71 -11.60 1.87
CA ILE A 88 5.87 -12.61 1.22
C ILE A 88 6.73 -13.85 0.95
N ASN A 89 6.34 -15.02 1.47
CA ASN A 89 7.09 -16.28 1.31
C ASN A 89 8.58 -16.18 1.70
N GLY A 90 8.86 -15.46 2.80
CA GLY A 90 10.23 -15.25 3.29
C GLY A 90 11.06 -14.26 2.48
N LYS A 91 10.46 -13.56 1.51
CA LYS A 91 11.12 -12.54 0.69
C LYS A 91 10.59 -11.15 1.00
N ARG A 92 11.49 -10.17 1.08
CA ARG A 92 11.10 -8.77 1.25
C ARG A 92 10.26 -8.33 0.07
N SER A 93 9.19 -7.61 0.37
CA SER A 93 8.25 -7.14 -0.63
C SER A 93 7.82 -5.71 -0.34
N LEU A 94 7.59 -4.94 -1.40
CA LEU A 94 6.96 -3.62 -1.37
C LEU A 94 5.57 -3.74 -2.01
N ILE A 95 4.55 -3.30 -1.30
CA ILE A 95 3.19 -3.17 -1.81
C ILE A 95 2.90 -1.68 -1.98
N THR A 96 2.43 -1.28 -3.16
CA THR A 96 1.95 0.08 -3.43
C THR A 96 0.52 0.02 -3.94
N MET A 97 -0.39 0.75 -3.29
CA MET A 97 -1.82 0.78 -3.57
C MET A 97 -2.27 2.19 -3.97
N TYR A 98 -3.06 2.29 -5.04
CA TYR A 98 -3.59 3.55 -5.57
C TYR A 98 -5.11 3.62 -5.38
N PRO A 99 -5.70 4.82 -5.16
CA PRO A 99 -7.13 5.08 -5.00
C PRO A 99 -8.00 4.44 -6.06
N ASN A 100 -7.52 4.46 -7.30
CA ASN A 100 -8.22 3.90 -8.43
C ASN A 100 -8.30 2.34 -8.40
N GLY A 101 -7.75 1.68 -7.38
CA GLY A 101 -7.74 0.22 -7.22
C GLY A 101 -6.58 -0.49 -7.92
N ALA A 102 -5.60 0.22 -8.47
CA ALA A 102 -4.36 -0.39 -8.91
C ALA A 102 -3.51 -0.78 -7.70
N VAL A 103 -2.98 -2.00 -7.70
CA VAL A 103 -2.05 -2.49 -6.67
C VAL A 103 -0.84 -3.10 -7.35
N THR A 104 0.35 -2.69 -6.94
CA THR A 104 1.62 -3.27 -7.38
C THR A 104 2.32 -3.95 -6.21
N VAL A 105 2.89 -5.12 -6.47
CA VAL A 105 3.61 -5.92 -5.47
C VAL A 105 4.96 -6.29 -6.06
N CYS A 106 6.00 -5.66 -5.56
CA CYS A 106 7.38 -5.98 -5.90
C CYS A 106 7.93 -6.97 -4.86
N VAL A 107 8.34 -8.16 -5.29
CA VAL A 107 8.91 -9.22 -4.45
C VAL A 107 10.38 -9.41 -4.81
N MET A 108 11.26 -9.36 -3.82
CA MET A 108 12.69 -9.66 -3.99
C MET A 108 12.89 -11.16 -4.27
N LYS A 109 13.71 -11.52 -5.26
CA LYS A 109 14.09 -12.92 -5.56
C LYS A 109 15.15 -13.43 -4.60
N LYS A 110 16.04 -12.57 -4.12
CA LYS A 110 17.13 -12.89 -3.20
C LYS A 110 16.85 -12.33 -1.83
#